data_AF-A0A3A4PYJ3-F1
#
_entry.id   AF-A0A3A4PYJ3-F1
#
_cell.length_a   1.000
_cell.length_b   1.000
_cell.length_c   1.000
_cell.angle_alpha   90.00
_cell.angle_beta   90.00
_cell.angle_gamma   90.00
#
_symmetry.space_group_name_H-M   'P 1'
#
loop_
_entity.id
_entity.type
_entity.pdbx_description
1 polymer ?
#
loop_
_entity_poly.entity_id
_entity_poly.type
_entity_poly.pdbx_seq_one_letter_code
_entity_poly.pdbx_strand_id
1 'polypeptide(L)'
;MRILHGRFPTNEVTMFAPVNRNPTPRELSSFGWIMLGGCATLSVVLGVVSVRAALEEGREPAVPVVVWILASVGVAVWLLSRLSPPATRALYVGWMTVTRPIGITVFFVVMTVLFVLFLPVFSLIVRRADPLRLKRRPGDSYWEDVAPQRPSLRQMARLS
;
A
#
# COMPACT_ATOMS: atom_id res chain seq x y z
N MET A 1 21.87 15.72 -35.80
CA MET A 1 21.47 14.57 -34.95
C MET A 1 20.53 15.11 -33.87
N ARG A 2 19.21 14.90 -34.01
CA ARG A 2 18.16 15.53 -33.20
C ARG A 2 17.81 14.58 -32.05
N ILE A 3 18.29 14.87 -30.84
CA ILE A 3 17.95 14.10 -29.65
C ILE A 3 16.48 14.35 -29.36
N LEU A 4 15.64 13.35 -29.62
CA LEU A 4 14.24 13.32 -29.24
C LEU A 4 14.18 13.37 -27.70
N HIS A 5 13.71 14.47 -27.14
CA HIS A 5 13.22 14.49 -25.77
C HIS A 5 12.01 13.57 -25.69
N GLY A 6 12.27 12.29 -25.43
CA GLY A 6 11.26 11.38 -24.92
C GLY A 6 10.70 12.00 -23.65
N ARG A 7 9.49 12.55 -23.73
CA ARG A 7 8.67 12.81 -22.54
C ARG A 7 8.38 11.44 -21.96
N PHE A 8 9.20 11.02 -20.99
CA PHE A 8 8.79 9.94 -20.10
C PHE A 8 7.49 10.42 -19.46
N PRO A 9 6.37 9.71 -19.62
CA PRO A 9 5.17 10.04 -18.90
C PRO A 9 5.54 9.87 -17.42
N THR A 10 5.59 10.99 -16.69
CA THR A 10 5.94 11.04 -15.28
C THR A 10 4.74 10.52 -14.48
N ASN A 11 4.44 9.24 -14.63
CA ASN A 11 3.67 8.46 -13.68
C ASN A 11 4.61 8.01 -12.55
N GLU A 12 5.41 8.95 -12.05
CA GLU A 12 6.13 8.77 -10.80
C GLU A 12 5.07 8.78 -9.70
N VAL A 13 4.66 7.57 -9.30
CA VAL A 13 3.85 7.34 -8.10
C VAL A 13 4.74 7.65 -6.89
N THR A 14 5.04 8.93 -6.69
CA THR A 14 5.71 9.39 -5.50
C THR A 14 4.66 9.40 -4.40
N MET A 15 4.82 8.56 -3.38
CA MET A 15 4.00 8.64 -2.15
C MET A 15 4.03 10.06 -1.54
N PHE A 16 5.01 10.86 -1.94
CA PHE A 16 5.21 12.23 -1.51
C PHE A 16 4.64 13.30 -2.46
N ALA A 17 3.98 12.92 -3.56
CA ALA A 17 3.32 13.87 -4.45
C ALA A 17 2.30 14.73 -3.68
N PRO A 18 2.24 16.06 -3.91
CA PRO A 18 1.20 16.90 -3.33
C PRO A 18 -0.20 16.40 -3.73
N VAL A 19 -1.18 16.55 -2.82
CA VAL A 19 -2.57 16.12 -3.07
C VAL A 19 -3.08 16.82 -4.34
N ASN A 20 -3.61 16.05 -5.29
CA ASN A 20 -4.20 16.59 -6.51
C ASN A 20 -5.43 17.43 -6.15
N ARG A 21 -5.32 18.76 -6.25
CA ARG A 21 -6.41 19.70 -5.96
C ARG A 21 -7.39 19.89 -7.12
N ASN A 22 -7.08 19.39 -8.32
CA ASN A 22 -7.95 19.49 -9.49
C ASN A 22 -8.22 18.10 -10.08
N PRO A 23 -9.00 17.26 -9.36
CA PRO A 23 -9.31 15.92 -9.81
C PRO A 23 -10.15 15.92 -11.08
N THR A 24 -9.90 14.96 -11.95
CA THR A 24 -10.71 14.76 -13.16
C THR A 24 -12.09 14.22 -12.78
N PRO A 25 -13.15 14.44 -13.59
CA PRO A 25 -14.49 13.92 -13.30
C PRO A 25 -14.54 12.40 -13.10
N ARG A 26 -13.63 11.65 -13.75
CA ARG A 26 -13.48 10.20 -13.57
C ARG A 26 -12.94 9.83 -12.20
N GLU A 27 -11.96 10.58 -11.68
CA GLU A 27 -11.41 10.35 -10.34
C GLU A 27 -12.46 10.61 -9.25
N LEU A 28 -13.32 11.62 -9.43
CA LEU A 28 -14.42 11.93 -8.51
C LEU A 28 -15.47 10.81 -8.47
N SER A 29 -15.82 10.23 -9.62
CA SER A 29 -16.78 9.12 -9.67
C SER A 29 -16.18 7.81 -9.15
N SER A 30 -14.90 7.54 -9.42
CA SER A 30 -14.16 6.44 -8.79
C SER A 30 -14.10 6.58 -7.28
N PHE A 31 -13.85 7.78 -6.76
CA PHE A 31 -13.87 8.07 -5.32
C PHE A 31 -15.24 7.74 -4.70
N GLY A 32 -16.34 8.16 -5.34
CA GLY A 32 -17.69 7.83 -4.88
C GLY A 32 -17.95 6.33 -4.80
N TRP A 33 -17.51 5.55 -5.80
CA TRP A 33 -17.62 4.09 -5.78
C TRP A 33 -16.75 3.43 -4.70
N ILE A 34 -15.53 3.92 -4.51
CA ILE A 34 -14.62 3.42 -3.46
C ILE A 34 -15.21 3.69 -2.08
N MET A 35 -15.75 4.89 -1.84
CA MET A 35 -16.41 5.24 -0.58
C MET A 35 -17.65 4.40 -0.31
N LEU A 36 -18.51 4.21 -1.33
CA LEU A 36 -19.68 3.35 -1.21
C LEU A 36 -19.26 1.92 -0.87
N GLY A 37 -18.30 1.37 -1.61
CA GLY A 37 -17.77 0.03 -1.36
C GLY A 37 -17.19 -0.10 0.04
N GLY A 38 -16.29 0.80 0.45
CA GLY A 38 -15.65 0.76 1.76
C GLY A 38 -16.63 0.88 2.92
N CYS A 39 -17.54 1.85 2.87
CA CYS A 39 -18.57 2.02 3.89
C CYS A 39 -19.55 0.84 3.93
N ALA A 40 -19.99 0.33 2.78
CA ALA A 40 -20.88 -0.83 2.72
C ALA A 40 -20.20 -2.08 3.28
N THR A 41 -18.96 -2.36 2.91
CA THR A 41 -18.21 -3.50 3.44
C THR A 41 -18.02 -3.39 4.95
N LEU A 42 -17.59 -2.23 5.45
CA LEU A 42 -17.39 -2.03 6.89
C LEU A 42 -18.72 -2.12 7.66
N SER A 43 -19.80 -1.58 7.10
CA SER A 43 -21.16 -1.69 7.66
C SER A 43 -21.61 -3.14 7.77
N VAL A 44 -21.40 -3.95 6.72
CA VAL A 44 -21.75 -5.38 6.72
C VAL A 44 -20.91 -6.13 7.75
N VAL A 45 -19.60 -5.91 7.79
CA VAL A 45 -18.71 -6.59 8.74
C VAL A 45 -19.12 -6.27 10.18
N LEU A 46 -19.35 -5.00 10.51
CA LEU A 46 -19.79 -4.58 11.84
C LEU A 46 -21.17 -5.16 12.20
N GLY A 47 -22.11 -5.17 11.26
CA GLY A 47 -23.43 -5.76 11.46
C GLY A 47 -23.37 -7.27 11.72
N VAL A 48 -22.53 -8.00 10.97
CA VAL A 48 -22.32 -9.45 11.18
C VAL A 48 -21.69 -9.70 12.55
N VAL A 49 -20.65 -8.95 12.90
CA VAL A 49 -19.98 -9.09 14.21
C VAL A 49 -20.94 -8.78 15.35
N SER A 50 -21.75 -7.72 15.25
CA SER A 50 -22.71 -7.36 16.30
C SER A 50 -23.81 -8.40 16.48
N VAL A 51 -24.33 -8.95 15.37
CA VAL A 51 -25.36 -9.99 15.43
C VAL A 51 -24.78 -11.27 16.03
N ARG A 52 -23.56 -11.67 15.63
CA ARG A 52 -22.89 -12.85 16.20
C ARG A 52 -22.64 -12.71 17.69
N ALA A 53 -22.14 -11.55 18.13
CA ALA A 53 -21.92 -11.27 19.54
C ALA A 53 -23.24 -11.33 20.34
N ALA A 54 -24.33 -10.76 19.81
CA ALA A 54 -25.64 -10.80 20.46
C ALA A 54 -26.18 -12.23 20.60
N LEU A 55 -26.01 -13.08 19.58
CA LEU A 55 -26.42 -14.49 19.62
C LEU A 55 -25.59 -15.30 20.64
N GLU A 56 -24.28 -15.04 20.74
CA GLU A 56 -23.41 -15.68 21.72
C GLU A 56 -23.75 -15.28 23.17
N GLU A 57 -24.20 -14.04 23.39
CA GLU A 57 -24.68 -13.55 24.69
C GLU A 57 -26.16 -13.89 24.99
N GLY A 58 -26.89 -14.52 24.06
CA GLY A 58 -28.33 -14.79 24.22
C GLY A 58 -29.20 -13.53 24.24
N ARG A 59 -28.69 -12.41 23.70
CA ARG A 59 -29.37 -11.11 23.59
C ARG A 59 -30.12 -11.02 22.28
N GLU A 60 -31.14 -10.16 22.22
CA GLU A 60 -31.80 -9.86 20.95
C GLU A 60 -30.81 -9.22 19.96
N PRO A 61 -30.77 -9.68 18.70
CA PRO A 61 -29.85 -9.17 17.70
C PRO A 61 -30.23 -7.73 17.31
N ALA A 62 -29.62 -6.77 17.99
CA ALA A 62 -29.75 -5.35 17.66
C ALA A 62 -28.61 -4.94 16.72
N VAL A 63 -28.97 -4.41 15.55
CA VAL A 63 -27.99 -3.78 14.66
C VAL A 63 -27.61 -2.43 15.26
N PRO A 64 -26.33 -2.18 15.58
CA PRO A 64 -25.92 -0.94 16.22
C PRO A 64 -26.16 0.25 15.28
N VAL A 65 -26.57 1.39 15.85
CA VAL A 65 -26.86 2.63 15.10
C VAL A 65 -25.69 3.04 14.19
N VAL A 66 -24.45 2.75 14.61
CA VAL A 66 -23.23 3.01 13.85
C VAL A 66 -23.26 2.37 12.44
N VAL A 67 -23.85 1.17 12.29
CA VAL A 67 -23.98 0.49 10.99
C VAL A 67 -24.85 1.31 10.03
N TRP A 68 -25.99 1.81 10.52
CA TRP A 68 -26.90 2.65 9.73
C TRP A 68 -26.27 4.00 9.37
N ILE A 69 -25.56 4.62 10.31
CA ILE A 69 -24.82 5.86 10.05
C ILE A 69 -23.78 5.61 8.95
N LEU A 70 -23.02 4.54 9.04
CA LEU A 70 -21.96 4.27 8.09
C LEU A 70 -22.49 3.96 6.68
N ALA A 71 -23.55 3.16 6.60
CA ALA A 71 -24.24 2.86 5.35
C ALA A 71 -24.81 4.14 4.70
N SER A 72 -25.48 4.99 5.50
CA SER A 72 -26.07 6.24 5.00
C SER A 72 -25.01 7.24 4.54
N VAL A 73 -23.87 7.34 5.24
CA VAL A 73 -22.73 8.17 4.81
C VAL A 73 -22.18 7.69 3.46
N GLY A 74 -21.98 6.38 3.28
CA GLY A 74 -21.50 5.83 2.01
C GLY A 74 -22.43 6.16 0.83
N VAL A 75 -23.75 5.99 1.03
CA VAL A 75 -24.76 6.33 0.03
C VAL A 75 -24.80 7.84 -0.24
N ALA A 76 -24.74 8.67 0.79
CA ALA A 76 -24.77 10.13 0.67
C ALA A 76 -23.56 10.64 -0.13
N VAL A 77 -22.36 10.13 0.14
CA VAL A 77 -21.14 10.51 -0.60
C VAL A 77 -21.22 10.06 -2.05
N TRP A 78 -21.73 8.86 -2.32
CA TRP A 78 -21.92 8.38 -3.69
C TRP A 78 -22.96 9.21 -4.46
N LEU A 79 -24.08 9.56 -3.84
CA LEU A 79 -25.07 10.46 -4.45
C LEU A 79 -24.46 11.83 -4.71
N LEU A 80 -23.76 12.41 -3.73
CA LEU A 80 -23.10 13.70 -3.86
C LEU A 80 -22.09 13.71 -5.02
N SER A 81 -21.37 12.60 -5.21
CA SER A 81 -20.43 12.40 -6.33
C SER A 81 -21.07 12.52 -7.71
N ARG A 82 -22.37 12.23 -7.82
CA ARG A 82 -23.14 12.31 -9.07
C ARG A 82 -23.87 13.63 -9.24
N LEU A 83 -24.40 14.19 -8.15
CA LEU A 83 -25.21 15.40 -8.21
C LEU A 83 -24.38 16.69 -8.29
N SER A 84 -23.21 16.73 -7.62
CA SER A 84 -22.41 17.95 -7.52
C SER A 84 -20.91 17.67 -7.61
N PRO A 85 -20.30 17.83 -8.81
CA PRO A 85 -18.85 17.80 -8.98
C PRO A 85 -18.07 18.75 -8.04
N PRO A 86 -18.50 20.02 -7.80
CA PRO A 86 -17.72 20.93 -6.96
C PRO A 86 -17.73 20.54 -5.47
N ALA A 87 -18.85 20.06 -4.93
CA ALA A 87 -18.92 19.61 -3.54
C ALA A 87 -18.06 18.35 -3.33
N THR A 88 -18.11 17.43 -4.29
CA THR A 88 -17.32 16.18 -4.25
C THR A 88 -15.83 16.46 -4.36
N ARG A 89 -15.44 17.49 -5.13
CA ARG A 89 -14.05 17.93 -5.20
C ARG A 89 -13.53 18.41 -3.84
N ALA A 90 -14.30 19.22 -3.11
CA ALA A 90 -13.90 19.67 -1.78
C ALA A 90 -13.75 18.49 -0.81
N LEU A 91 -14.71 17.56 -0.82
CA LEU A 91 -14.66 16.34 -0.02
C LEU A 91 -13.45 15.47 -0.36
N TYR A 92 -13.19 15.25 -1.65
CA TYR A 92 -12.04 14.48 -2.14
C TYR A 92 -10.72 15.09 -1.66
N VAL A 93 -10.54 16.40 -1.84
CA VAL A 93 -9.29 17.08 -1.44
C VAL A 93 -9.11 17.05 0.06
N GLY A 94 -10.15 17.30 0.84
CA GLY A 94 -10.09 17.19 2.31
C GLY A 94 -9.75 15.78 2.77
N TRP A 95 -10.46 14.78 2.24
CA TRP A 95 -10.24 13.37 2.55
C TRP A 95 -8.83 12.91 2.20
N MET A 96 -8.33 13.25 1.00
CA MET A 96 -6.98 12.89 0.57
C MET A 96 -5.90 13.59 1.40
N THR A 97 -6.16 14.81 1.86
CA THR A 97 -5.24 15.54 2.74
C THR A 97 -5.10 14.86 4.10
N VAL A 98 -6.19 14.34 4.65
CA VAL A 98 -6.21 13.65 5.95
C VAL A 98 -5.68 12.22 5.86
N THR A 99 -6.06 11.48 4.82
CA THR A 99 -5.68 10.07 4.67
C THR A 99 -4.23 9.88 4.25
N ARG A 100 -3.60 10.87 3.62
CA ARG A 100 -2.20 10.80 3.23
C ARG A 100 -1.23 10.54 4.40
N PRO A 101 -1.20 11.34 5.48
CA PRO A 101 -0.30 11.07 6.61
C PRO A 101 -0.60 9.73 7.28
N ILE A 102 -1.87 9.32 7.32
CA ILE A 102 -2.28 8.00 7.82
C ILE A 102 -1.65 6.89 6.96
N GLY A 103 -1.77 6.98 5.63
CA GLY A 103 -1.20 6.00 4.71
C GLY A 103 0.31 5.87 4.84
N ILE A 104 1.02 7.00 4.96
CA ILE A 104 2.47 7.02 5.20
C ILE A 104 2.81 6.33 6.53
N THR A 105 2.08 6.65 7.60
CA THR A 105 2.30 6.09 8.93
C THR A 105 2.05 4.58 8.93
N VAL A 106 0.93 4.13 8.38
CA VAL A 106 0.59 2.71 8.26
C VAL A 106 1.63 1.97 7.43
N PHE A 107 2.10 2.54 6.33
CA PHE A 107 3.17 1.93 5.52
C PHE A 107 4.44 1.71 6.35
N PHE A 108 4.91 2.73 7.07
CA PHE A 108 6.08 2.58 7.93
C PHE A 108 5.87 1.58 9.06
N VAL A 109 4.69 1.58 9.70
CA VAL A 109 4.36 0.60 10.75
C VAL A 109 4.39 -0.81 10.19
N VAL A 110 3.72 -1.06 9.06
CA VAL A 110 3.68 -2.39 8.42
C VAL A 110 5.08 -2.83 7.98
N MET A 111 5.86 -1.95 7.35
CA MET A 111 7.24 -2.26 6.97
C MET A 111 8.11 -2.55 8.19
N THR A 112 7.97 -1.78 9.27
CA THR A 112 8.72 -2.01 10.52
C THR A 112 8.35 -3.37 11.12
N VAL A 113 7.06 -3.68 11.23
CA VAL A 113 6.61 -4.98 11.74
C VAL A 113 7.13 -6.12 10.86
N LEU A 114 7.09 -5.97 9.53
CA LEU A 114 7.58 -7.01 8.62
C LEU A 114 9.10 -7.21 8.73
N PHE A 115 9.88 -6.14 8.65
CA PHE A 115 11.34 -6.23 8.55
C PHE A 115 12.05 -6.35 9.90
N VAL A 116 11.52 -5.74 10.96
CA VAL A 116 12.16 -5.72 12.28
C VAL A 116 11.62 -6.83 13.17
N LEU A 117 10.33 -7.16 13.08
CA LEU A 117 9.74 -8.18 13.93
C LEU A 117 9.61 -9.52 13.22
N PHE A 118 8.94 -9.55 12.06
CA PHE A 118 8.60 -10.81 11.39
C PHE A 118 9.83 -11.52 10.81
N LEU A 119 10.65 -10.82 10.02
CA LEU A 119 11.82 -11.40 9.36
C LEU A 119 12.88 -11.96 10.33
N PRO A 120 13.28 -11.26 11.40
CA PRO A 120 14.25 -11.79 12.34
C PRO A 120 13.72 -12.98 13.14
N VAL A 121 12.47 -12.93 13.61
CA VAL A 121 11.83 -14.05 14.30
C VAL A 121 11.76 -15.27 13.37
N PHE A 122 11.33 -15.07 12.13
CA PHE A 122 11.30 -16.12 11.12
C PHE A 122 12.69 -16.70 10.84
N SER A 123 13.71 -15.85 10.69
CA SER A 123 15.10 -16.27 10.48
C SER A 123 15.63 -17.10 11.66
N LEU A 124 15.33 -16.70 12.91
CA LEU A 124 15.72 -17.46 14.09
C LEU A 124 15.04 -18.83 14.17
N ILE A 125 13.75 -18.92 13.85
CA ILE A 125 13.00 -20.18 13.83
C ILE A 125 13.57 -21.11 12.75
N VAL A 126 13.75 -20.62 11.52
CA VAL A 126 14.31 -21.41 10.41
C VAL A 126 15.74 -21.85 10.69
N ARG A 127 16.57 -20.97 11.27
CA ARG A 127 17.95 -21.30 11.64
C ARG A 127 18.02 -22.42 12.68
N ARG A 128 17.07 -22.48 13.63
CA ARG A 128 17.03 -23.56 14.63
C ARG A 128 16.55 -24.90 14.07
N ALA A 129 15.68 -24.88 13.05
CA ALA A 129 15.20 -26.10 12.41
C ALA A 129 16.24 -26.74 11.46
N ASP A 130 17.28 -25.99 11.05
CA ASP A 130 18.28 -26.34 10.01
C ASP A 130 17.75 -27.30 8.91
N PRO A 131 16.66 -26.94 8.20
CA PRO A 131 16.06 -27.82 7.21
C PRO A 131 16.97 -28.03 5.98
N LEU A 132 17.97 -27.18 5.78
CA LEU A 132 18.90 -27.24 4.65
C LEU A 132 20.24 -27.92 5.00
N ARG A 133 20.50 -28.26 6.27
CA ARG A 133 21.77 -28.86 6.74
C ARG A 133 22.99 -28.19 6.13
N LEU A 134 22.96 -26.87 6.00
CA LEU A 134 24.03 -26.07 5.42
C LEU A 134 25.18 -25.96 6.44
N LYS A 135 25.83 -27.11 6.72
CA LYS A 135 27.14 -27.11 7.35
C LYS A 135 28.08 -26.36 6.41
N ARG A 136 28.53 -25.20 6.85
CA ARG A 136 29.64 -24.46 6.23
C ARG A 136 30.78 -25.46 6.06
N ARG A 137 31.08 -25.87 4.81
CA ARG A 137 32.26 -26.70 4.55
C ARG A 137 33.48 -25.91 5.06
N PRO A 138 34.38 -26.52 5.83
CA PRO A 138 35.64 -25.88 6.18
C PRO A 138 36.45 -25.75 4.89
N GLY A 139 36.42 -24.57 4.31
CA GLY A 139 37.11 -24.20 3.08
C GLY A 139 37.09 -22.69 2.98
N ASP A 140 38.24 -22.12 2.66
CA ASP A 140 38.39 -20.69 2.44
C ASP A 140 37.39 -20.22 1.37
N SER A 141 36.79 -19.07 1.65
CA SER A 141 36.16 -18.14 0.69
C SER A 141 35.62 -18.73 -0.63
N TYR A 142 34.32 -18.57 -0.89
CA TYR A 142 33.73 -18.79 -2.23
C TYR A 142 34.27 -17.83 -3.32
N TRP A 143 35.05 -16.82 -2.92
CA TRP A 143 35.73 -15.93 -3.86
C TRP A 143 36.94 -16.66 -4.43
N GLU A 144 36.93 -16.85 -5.75
CA GLU A 144 38.14 -17.22 -6.49
C GLU A 144 39.07 -16.02 -6.56
N ASP A 145 40.35 -16.20 -6.20
CA ASP A 145 41.38 -15.20 -6.40
C ASP A 145 41.59 -14.98 -7.90
N VAL A 146 40.87 -14.03 -8.47
CA VAL A 146 41.08 -13.63 -9.87
C VAL A 146 42.39 -12.86 -9.92
N ALA A 147 43.41 -13.46 -10.53
CA ALA A 147 44.68 -12.79 -10.78
C ALA A 147 44.41 -11.48 -11.56
N PRO A 148 45.04 -10.35 -11.18
CA PRO A 148 44.82 -9.07 -11.84
C PRO A 148 45.11 -9.18 -13.34
N GLN A 149 44.06 -9.12 -14.16
CA GLN A 149 44.21 -9.13 -15.61
C GLN A 149 44.89 -7.83 -16.03
N ARG A 150 46.07 -7.94 -16.67
CA ARG A 150 46.72 -6.79 -17.31
C ARG A 150 45.76 -6.25 -18.37
N PRO A 151 45.42 -4.94 -18.37
CA PRO A 151 44.49 -4.39 -19.34
C PRO A 151 45.03 -4.64 -20.75
N SER A 152 44.21 -5.22 -21.61
CA SER A 152 44.60 -5.44 -23.00
C SER A 152 44.75 -4.09 -23.72
N LEU A 153 45.68 -3.99 -24.67
CA LEU A 153 45.86 -2.76 -25.48
C LEU A 153 44.55 -2.33 -26.16
N ARG A 154 43.64 -3.27 -26.45
CA ARG A 154 42.29 -3.00 -26.96
C ARG A 154 41.36 -2.32 -25.95
N GLN A 155 41.51 -2.59 -24.66
CA GLN A 155 40.76 -1.88 -23.61
C GLN A 155 41.30 -0.46 -23.41
N MET A 156 42.62 -0.28 -23.47
CA MET A 156 43.25 1.03 -23.37
C MET A 156 42.84 1.93 -24.55
N ALA A 157 42.84 1.39 -25.77
CA ALA A 157 42.42 2.13 -26.98
C ALA A 157 40.92 2.47 -27.05
N ARG A 158 40.08 1.90 -26.18
CA ARG A 158 38.65 2.26 -26.06
C ARG A 158 38.39 3.38 -25.05
N LEU A 159 39.39 3.70 -24.22
CA LEU A 159 39.29 4.70 -23.15
C LEU A 159 40.02 6.01 -23.51
N SER A 160 40.72 6.05 -24.64
CA SER A 160 41.30 7.25 -25.28
C SER A 160 40.40 7.78 -26.39
#